data_AF-A0A418VHD7-F1
#
_entry.id   AF-A0A418VHD7-F1
#
_cell.length_a   1.000
_cell.length_b   1.000
_cell.length_c   1.000
_cell.angle_alpha   90.00
_cell.angle_beta   90.00
_cell.angle_gamma   90.00
#
_symmetry.space_group_name_H-M   'P 1'
#
loop_
_entity.id
_entity.type
_entity.pdbx_description
1 polymer ?
#
loop_
_entity_poly.entity_id
_entity_poly.type
_entity_poly.pdbx_seq_one_letter_code
_entity_poly.pdbx_strand_id
1 'polypeptide(L)'
;MTSPHFHAVIWIDHREARVFHFNPHEADKLVVHADNANRHIHHHRSIGSGHEPEDQHFLRAAMEAIADAGVVLIVGPGQTKHVFETFIVEHNPALKAKIAAVETADHPTDPQIVAHARKYFKAEDRTTPQTK
;
A
#
# COMPACT_ATOMS: atom_id res chain seq x y z
N MET A 1 -21.58 13.63 7.76
CA MET A 1 -20.37 14.20 7.15
C MET A 1 -19.49 13.01 6.84
N THR A 2 -19.60 12.45 5.64
CA THR A 2 -18.76 11.32 5.21
C THR A 2 -17.34 11.83 5.10
N SER A 3 -16.52 11.58 6.12
CA SER A 3 -15.07 11.77 5.99
C SER A 3 -14.64 11.04 4.72
N PRO A 4 -13.87 11.67 3.83
CA PRO A 4 -13.31 10.97 2.68
C PRO A 4 -12.34 9.93 3.25
N HIS A 5 -12.84 8.71 3.48
CA HIS A 5 -12.02 7.59 3.89
C HIS A 5 -11.12 7.27 2.69
N PHE A 6 -9.91 7.80 2.75
CA PHE A 6 -8.92 7.63 1.72
C PHE A 6 -8.33 6.22 1.88
N HIS A 7 -8.76 5.31 1.00
CA HIS A 7 -8.36 3.92 1.04
C HIS A 7 -7.20 3.70 0.07
N ALA A 8 -6.26 2.86 0.47
CA ALA A 8 -5.21 2.37 -0.41
C ALA A 8 -5.20 0.85 -0.46
N VAL A 9 -4.85 0.30 -1.62
CA VAL A 9 -4.43 -1.08 -1.77
C VAL A 9 -3.07 -1.11 -2.43
N ILE A 10 -2.15 -1.89 -1.87
CA ILE A 10 -0.84 -2.14 -2.45
C ILE A 10 -0.73 -3.61 -2.83
N TRP A 11 -0.52 -3.89 -4.10
CA TRP A 11 -0.04 -5.18 -4.55
C TRP A 11 1.47 -5.14 -4.64
N ILE A 12 2.17 -6.03 -3.94
CA ILE A 12 3.63 -6.05 -3.90
C ILE A 12 4.18 -7.45 -4.17
N ASP A 13 5.17 -7.51 -5.05
CA ASP A 13 6.01 -8.68 -5.27
C ASP A 13 7.50 -8.29 -5.22
N HIS A 14 8.38 -9.22 -5.58
CA HIS A 14 9.82 -8.99 -5.59
C HIS A 14 10.29 -8.03 -6.70
N ARG A 15 9.43 -7.68 -7.67
CA ARG A 15 9.78 -6.85 -8.83
C ARG A 15 9.17 -5.46 -8.76
N GLU A 16 7.92 -5.36 -8.36
CA GLU A 16 7.20 -4.10 -8.30
C GLU A 16 6.14 -4.05 -7.19
N ALA A 17 5.81 -2.82 -6.79
CA ALA A 17 4.68 -2.50 -5.97
C ALA A 17 3.73 -1.62 -6.77
N ARG A 18 2.50 -2.10 -6.95
CA ARG A 18 1.39 -1.38 -7.58
C ARG A 18 0.48 -0.87 -6.48
N VAL A 19 0.50 0.44 -6.27
CA VAL A 19 -0.29 1.15 -5.26
C VAL A 19 -1.48 1.80 -5.94
N PHE A 20 -2.66 1.60 -5.36
CA PHE A 20 -3.89 2.26 -5.79
C PHE A 20 -4.47 3.01 -4.62
N HIS A 21 -4.56 4.33 -4.76
CA HIS A 21 -5.38 5.15 -3.88
C HIS A 21 -6.75 5.30 -4.51
N PHE A 22 -7.81 5.08 -3.74
CA PHE A 22 -9.13 5.14 -4.31
C PHE A 22 -10.17 5.62 -3.32
N ASN A 23 -11.23 6.16 -3.90
CA ASN A 23 -12.46 6.51 -3.25
C ASN A 23 -13.61 5.74 -3.95
N PRO A 24 -14.89 5.93 -3.57
CA PRO A 24 -16.00 5.24 -4.22
C PRO A 24 -16.15 5.49 -5.73
N HIS A 25 -15.58 6.57 -6.26
CA HIS A 25 -15.74 7.01 -7.66
C HIS A 25 -14.46 6.91 -8.48
N GLU A 26 -13.30 7.14 -7.87
CA GLU A 26 -12.03 7.33 -8.57
C GLU A 26 -10.93 6.44 -7.97
N ALA A 27 -9.91 6.16 -8.76
CA ALA A 27 -8.72 5.44 -8.32
C ALA A 27 -7.48 5.96 -9.07
N ASP A 28 -6.47 6.36 -8.33
CA ASP A 28 -5.16 6.76 -8.82
C ASP A 28 -4.17 5.61 -8.63
N LYS A 29 -3.34 5.37 -9.65
CA LYS A 29 -2.34 4.31 -9.66
C LYS A 29 -0.93 4.89 -9.57
N LEU A 30 -0.11 4.29 -8.71
CA LEU A 30 1.33 4.51 -8.63
C LEU A 30 2.04 3.16 -8.73
N VAL A 31 3.16 3.10 -9.45
CA VAL A 31 4.00 1.90 -9.56
C VAL A 31 5.40 2.23 -9.08
N VAL A 32 5.90 1.41 -8.16
CA VAL A 32 7.27 1.45 -7.64
C VAL A 32 7.98 0.20 -8.14
N HIS A 33 9.14 0.33 -8.75
CA HIS A 33 9.93 -0.81 -9.24
C HIS A 33 11.16 -1.01 -8.35
N ALA A 34 11.53 -2.26 -8.07
CA ALA A 34 12.70 -2.57 -7.25
C ALA A 34 14.00 -1.99 -7.86
N ASP A 35 14.18 -2.13 -9.18
CA ASP A 35 15.34 -1.66 -9.93
C ASP A 35 15.38 -0.12 -10.12
N ASN A 36 14.25 0.58 -9.94
CA ASN A 36 14.12 2.02 -10.24
C ASN A 36 13.48 2.82 -9.10
N ALA A 37 13.60 2.35 -7.85
CA ALA A 37 13.00 3.01 -6.68
C ALA A 37 13.44 4.49 -6.53
N ASN A 38 14.56 4.90 -7.15
CA ASN A 38 15.05 6.28 -7.18
C ASN A 38 14.38 7.23 -8.20
N ARG A 39 13.57 6.77 -9.17
CA ARG A 39 13.18 7.62 -10.32
C ARG A 39 11.72 8.05 -10.41
N HIS A 40 10.80 7.51 -9.62
CA HIS A 40 9.35 7.67 -9.85
C HIS A 40 8.54 8.25 -8.68
N ILE A 41 9.15 8.97 -7.74
CA ILE A 41 8.41 9.59 -6.63
C ILE A 41 8.26 11.10 -6.87
N HIS A 42 7.21 11.49 -7.61
CA HIS A 42 6.84 12.89 -7.82
C HIS A 42 5.96 13.44 -6.67
N HIS A 43 6.31 13.23 -5.40
CA HIS A 43 5.89 14.14 -4.31
C HIS A 43 6.65 13.82 -3.00
N HIS A 44 7.22 14.87 -2.39
CA HIS A 44 7.69 15.00 -1.00
C HIS A 44 8.87 14.15 -0.45
N ARG A 45 10.06 14.78 -0.51
CA ARG A 45 11.18 14.85 0.47
C ARG A 45 11.96 13.58 0.91
N SER A 46 13.24 13.63 0.53
CA SER A 46 14.44 13.24 1.28
C SER A 46 14.85 11.75 1.27
N ILE A 47 15.39 11.28 0.14
CA ILE A 47 16.23 10.09 0.12
C ILE A 47 17.61 10.46 0.70
N GLY A 48 17.90 9.98 1.89
CA GLY A 48 19.23 10.03 2.49
C GLY A 48 20.23 9.25 1.64
N SER A 49 21.38 9.86 1.39
CA SER A 49 22.52 9.21 0.76
C SER A 49 23.14 8.21 1.75
N GLY A 50 22.78 6.93 1.63
CA GLY A 50 23.38 5.84 2.39
C GLY A 50 23.24 4.56 1.58
N HIS A 51 24.26 3.69 1.62
CA HIS A 51 24.25 2.34 1.02
C HIS A 51 23.22 1.44 1.72
N GLU A 52 21.92 1.73 1.62
CA GLU A 52 20.91 0.76 1.98
C GLU A 52 20.83 -0.30 0.87
N PRO A 53 20.64 -1.58 1.21
CA PRO A 53 20.44 -2.62 0.21
C PRO A 53 19.22 -2.28 -0.65
N GLU A 54 19.27 -2.61 -1.95
CA GLU A 54 18.26 -2.21 -2.95
C GLU A 54 16.83 -2.62 -2.53
N ASP A 55 16.69 -3.75 -1.84
CA ASP A 55 15.42 -4.21 -1.24
C ASP A 55 14.85 -3.22 -0.22
N GLN A 56 15.68 -2.58 0.63
CA GLN A 56 15.19 -1.62 1.62
C GLN A 56 14.75 -0.31 0.97
N HIS A 57 15.42 0.13 -0.08
CA HIS A 57 14.98 1.30 -0.85
C HIS A 57 13.61 1.05 -1.51
N PHE A 58 13.42 -0.13 -2.09
CA PHE A 58 12.14 -0.53 -2.67
C PHE A 58 11.02 -0.57 -1.63
N LEU A 59 11.25 -1.23 -0.48
CA LEU A 59 10.27 -1.32 0.60
C LEU A 59 9.96 0.05 1.22
N ARG A 60 10.97 0.92 1.37
CA ARG A 60 10.77 2.30 1.82
C ARG A 60 9.91 3.09 0.84
N ALA A 61 10.23 3.07 -0.45
CA ALA A 61 9.45 3.77 -1.47
C ALA A 61 7.99 3.26 -1.51
N ALA A 62 7.78 1.95 -1.39
CA ALA A 62 6.46 1.36 -1.30
C ALA A 62 5.70 1.77 -0.02
N MET A 63 6.39 1.92 1.11
CA MET A 63 5.82 2.39 2.37
C MET A 63 5.43 3.87 2.30
N GLU A 64 6.31 4.71 1.76
CA GLU A 64 6.04 6.14 1.56
C GLU A 64 4.85 6.36 0.63
N ALA A 65 4.74 5.54 -0.42
CA ALA A 65 3.63 5.56 -1.35
C ALA A 65 2.25 5.31 -0.71
N ILE A 66 2.17 4.73 0.50
CA ILE A 66 0.90 4.48 1.21
C ILE A 66 0.77 5.27 2.52
N ALA A 67 1.73 6.15 2.84
CA ALA A 67 1.81 6.80 4.15
C ALA A 67 0.61 7.71 4.46
N ASP A 68 0.12 8.42 3.44
CA ASP A 68 -1.03 9.33 3.51
C ASP A 68 -2.39 8.61 3.50
N ALA A 69 -2.41 7.28 3.26
CA ALA A 69 -3.63 6.48 3.33
C ALA A 69 -4.24 6.51 4.74
N GLY A 70 -5.58 6.50 4.81
CA GLY A 70 -6.30 6.35 6.07
C GLY A 70 -6.38 4.88 6.50
N VAL A 71 -6.59 3.98 5.53
CA VAL A 71 -6.62 2.53 5.72
C VAL A 71 -5.99 1.84 4.51
N VAL A 72 -5.17 0.82 4.75
CA VAL A 72 -4.40 0.11 3.71
C VAL A 72 -4.71 -1.39 3.70
N LEU A 73 -4.96 -1.93 2.50
CA LEU A 73 -4.96 -3.36 2.23
C LEU A 73 -3.65 -3.75 1.53
N ILE A 74 -2.93 -4.72 2.09
CA ILE A 74 -1.71 -5.26 1.46
C ILE A 74 -2.06 -6.57 0.75
N VAL A 75 -1.71 -6.69 -0.52
CA VAL A 75 -1.90 -7.91 -1.30
C VAL A 75 -0.60 -8.30 -2.02
N GLY A 76 -0.42 -9.58 -2.34
CA GLY A 76 0.73 -10.00 -3.14
C GLY A 76 0.99 -11.50 -3.17
N PRO A 77 1.77 -11.97 -4.17
CA PRO A 77 2.24 -13.34 -4.23
C PRO A 77 3.28 -13.60 -3.13
N GLY A 78 3.42 -14.87 -2.75
CA GLY A 78 4.52 -15.32 -1.90
C GLY A 78 4.64 -14.58 -0.56
N GLN A 79 5.88 -14.35 -0.13
CA GLN A 79 6.20 -13.80 1.19
C GLN A 79 6.46 -12.28 1.21
N THR A 80 6.63 -11.63 0.05
CA THR A 80 7.05 -10.21 -0.01
C THR A 80 6.09 -9.29 0.75
N LYS A 81 4.78 -9.58 0.72
CA LYS A 81 3.78 -8.85 1.51
C LYS A 81 4.03 -8.89 3.04
N HIS A 82 4.55 -9.99 3.57
CA HIS A 82 4.88 -10.14 4.99
C HIS A 82 6.22 -9.48 5.34
N VAL A 83 7.18 -9.53 4.41
CA VAL A 83 8.43 -8.76 4.54
C VAL A 83 8.12 -7.28 4.60
N PHE A 84 7.24 -6.80 3.70
CA PHE A 84 6.78 -5.41 3.69
C PHE A 84 5.99 -5.04 4.94
N GLU A 85 5.09 -5.89 5.43
CA GLU A 85 4.40 -5.66 6.70
C GLU A 85 5.40 -5.54 7.87
N THR A 86 6.37 -6.44 7.97
CA THR A 86 7.43 -6.40 8.99
C THR A 86 8.23 -5.09 8.88
N PHE A 87 8.60 -4.70 7.67
CA PHE A 87 9.31 -3.45 7.41
C PHE A 87 8.53 -2.22 7.90
N ILE A 88 7.20 -2.19 7.69
CA ILE A 88 6.33 -1.12 8.20
C ILE A 88 6.31 -1.12 9.73
N VAL A 89 6.24 -2.28 10.38
CA VAL A 89 6.27 -2.37 11.85
C VAL A 89 7.56 -1.75 12.40
N GLU A 90 8.69 -2.00 11.75
CA GLU A 90 10.00 -1.50 12.18
C GLU A 90 10.19 0.00 11.93
N HIS A 91 9.69 0.53 10.80
CA HIS A 91 10.00 1.90 10.36
C HIS A 91 8.87 2.90 10.61
N ASN A 92 7.61 2.45 10.60
CA ASN A 92 6.44 3.32 10.74
C ASN A 92 5.29 2.62 11.46
N PRO A 93 5.36 2.46 12.79
CA PRO A 93 4.32 1.79 13.58
C PRO A 93 2.96 2.49 13.50
N ALA A 94 2.93 3.80 13.21
CA ALA A 94 1.69 4.52 12.98
C ALA A 94 0.97 4.05 11.70
N LEU A 95 1.72 3.72 10.65
CA LEU A 95 1.17 3.13 9.43
C LEU A 95 0.70 1.69 9.65
N LYS A 96 1.36 0.91 10.52
CA LYS A 96 0.88 -0.43 10.89
C LYS A 96 -0.54 -0.41 11.45
N ALA A 97 -0.88 0.60 12.25
CA ALA A 97 -2.24 0.76 12.79
C ALA A 97 -3.31 1.00 11.70
N LYS A 98 -2.91 1.39 10.50
CA LYS A 98 -3.77 1.61 9.34
C LYS A 98 -3.90 0.39 8.42
N ILE A 99 -3.09 -0.65 8.63
CA ILE A 99 -3.17 -1.87 7.81
C ILE A 99 -4.40 -2.66 8.25
N ALA A 100 -5.39 -2.77 7.36
CA ALA A 100 -6.62 -3.52 7.62
C ALA A 100 -6.39 -5.04 7.50
N ALA A 101 -5.70 -5.47 6.43
CA ALA A 101 -5.38 -6.87 6.22
C ALA A 101 -4.19 -7.05 5.27
N VAL A 102 -3.67 -8.28 5.29
CA VAL A 102 -2.64 -8.79 4.39
C VAL A 102 -3.19 -10.04 3.71
N GLU A 103 -3.37 -10.01 2.39
CA GLU A 103 -3.98 -11.11 1.64
C GLU A 103 -3.07 -11.61 0.51
N THR A 104 -3.26 -12.88 0.12
CA THR A 104 -2.51 -13.47 -0.99
C THR A 104 -3.22 -13.21 -2.32
N ALA A 105 -2.50 -12.69 -3.31
CA ALA A 105 -2.99 -12.52 -4.67
C ALA A 105 -1.85 -12.71 -5.67
N ASP A 106 -1.88 -13.80 -6.44
CA ASP A 106 -0.75 -14.24 -7.25
C ASP A 106 -0.48 -13.31 -8.44
N HIS A 107 -1.42 -13.21 -9.39
CA HIS A 107 -1.31 -12.32 -10.55
C HIS A 107 -2.62 -11.59 -10.88
N PRO A 108 -3.14 -10.75 -9.97
CA PRO A 108 -4.32 -9.94 -10.27
C PRO A 108 -3.95 -8.82 -11.25
N THR A 109 -4.86 -8.59 -12.20
CA THR A 109 -4.86 -7.38 -13.03
C THR A 109 -5.18 -6.15 -12.16
N ASP A 110 -4.75 -4.97 -12.58
CA ASP A 110 -5.05 -3.71 -11.90
C ASP A 110 -6.55 -3.53 -11.54
N PRO A 111 -7.51 -3.73 -12.46
CA PRO A 111 -8.93 -3.64 -12.11
C PRO A 111 -9.38 -4.71 -11.11
N GLN A 112 -8.77 -5.91 -11.11
CA GLN A 112 -9.07 -6.93 -10.11
C GLN A 112 -8.58 -6.52 -8.71
N ILE A 113 -7.41 -5.89 -8.61
CA ILE A 113 -6.87 -5.36 -7.35
C ILE A 113 -7.85 -4.33 -6.77
N VAL A 114 -8.23 -3.33 -7.59
CA VAL A 114 -9.14 -2.26 -7.16
C VAL A 114 -10.52 -2.79 -6.81
N ALA A 115 -11.08 -3.69 -7.62
CA ALA A 115 -12.39 -4.29 -7.34
C ALA A 115 -12.39 -5.11 -6.05
N HIS A 116 -11.33 -5.89 -5.81
CA HIS A 116 -11.15 -6.66 -4.59
C HIS A 116 -11.07 -5.74 -3.36
N ALA A 117 -10.25 -4.70 -3.42
CA ALA A 117 -10.11 -3.74 -2.34
C ALA A 117 -11.43 -3.01 -2.04
N ARG A 118 -12.17 -2.56 -3.06
CA ARG A 118 -13.51 -1.96 -2.88
C ARG A 118 -14.50 -2.91 -2.22
N LYS A 119 -14.48 -4.20 -2.60
CA LYS A 119 -15.32 -5.22 -1.98
C LYS A 119 -14.95 -5.44 -0.52
N TYR A 120 -13.66 -5.50 -0.23
CA TYR A 120 -13.12 -5.66 1.12
C TYR A 120 -13.56 -4.49 2.02
N PHE A 121 -13.27 -3.24 1.63
CA PHE A 121 -13.63 -2.07 2.44
C PHE A 121 -15.14 -1.86 2.56
N LYS A 122 -15.94 -2.23 1.55
CA LYS A 122 -17.41 -2.21 1.68
C LYS A 122 -17.91 -3.23 2.70
N ALA A 123 -17.24 -4.37 2.83
CA ALA A 123 -17.57 -5.36 3.85
C ALA A 123 -17.13 -4.88 5.23
N GLU A 124 -15.91 -4.35 5.35
CA GLU A 124 -15.36 -3.82 6.61
C GLU A 124 -16.12 -2.61 7.16
N ASP A 125 -16.53 -1.66 6.29
CA ASP A 125 -17.36 -0.51 6.70
C ASP A 125 -18.75 -0.95 7.18
N ARG A 126 -19.25 -2.09 6.69
CA ARG A 126 -20.52 -2.67 7.14
C ARG A 126 -20.40 -3.40 8.48
N THR A 127 -19.23 -3.95 8.80
CA THR A 127 -18.97 -4.73 10.02
C THR A 127 -18.41 -3.89 11.16
N THR A 128 -17.77 -2.75 10.87
CA THR A 128 -17.35 -1.77 11.88
C THR A 128 -18.44 -0.71 12.07
N PRO A 129 -19.17 -0.67 13.20
CA PRO A 129 -20.03 0.46 13.49
C PRO A 129 -19.13 1.69 13.59
N GLN A 130 -19.31 2.64 12.66
CA GLN A 130 -18.73 3.99 12.74
C GLN A 130 -19.24 4.65 14.02
N THR A 131 -18.57 4.35 15.13
CA THR A 131 -18.93 4.87 16.44
C THR A 131 -18.35 6.26 16.51
N LYS A 132 -19.27 7.23 16.55
CA LYS A 132 -19.07 8.67 16.65
C LYS A 132 -18.16 9.08 17.79
#